data_AF-A0A535R757-F1
#
_entry.id   AF-A0A535R757-F1
#
_cell.length_a   1.000
_cell.length_b   1.000
_cell.length_c   1.000
_cell.angle_alpha   90.00
_cell.angle_beta   90.00
_cell.angle_gamma   90.00
#
_symmetry.space_group_name_H-M   'P 1'
#
loop_
_entity.id
_entity.type
_entity.pdbx_description
1 polymer ?
#
loop_
_entity_poly.entity_id
_entity_poly.type
_entity_poly.pdbx_seq_one_letter_code
_entity_poly.pdbx_strand_id
1 'polypeptide(L)'
;TFTSNDPLDAYGASTTLGSIGETPLQMATGASVLANGGSLRQIHSVLSIKSPDGASIYKADPNQGAKQVVDPRVAFIMDQIMSDDSNRAMIFGHGSNLTLPDRKVGSKTGTTDDYRDGWTVGFTPWLATAFWFGNPDYSPMPRNLEASIIAAPVWHEYMQWATSTYMQEPGNDWFAEPAGLDHYNVNGKLQWFLPGTNPSTPAPPLPPGVTTSAPKPPPAPAPAPTPQPGDGGGPPNKKP
;
A
#
# COMPACT_ATOMS: atom_id res chain seq x y z
N THR A 1 -21.02 -0.38 7.84
CA THR A 1 -19.99 -1.37 7.52
C THR A 1 -20.14 -1.71 6.06
N PHE A 2 -19.13 -1.41 5.26
CA PHE A 2 -19.15 -1.83 3.87
C PHE A 2 -18.73 -3.30 3.78
N THR A 3 -19.40 -4.08 2.95
CA THR A 3 -19.00 -5.46 2.66
C THR A 3 -18.59 -5.60 1.20
N SER A 4 -17.84 -6.64 0.85
CA SER A 4 -17.49 -6.93 -0.56
C SER A 4 -18.71 -7.26 -1.44
N ASN A 5 -19.92 -7.31 -0.87
CA ASN A 5 -21.18 -7.59 -1.55
C ASN A 5 -22.09 -6.36 -1.68
N ASP A 6 -21.65 -5.19 -1.21
CA ASP A 6 -22.43 -3.98 -1.34
C ASP A 6 -22.50 -3.55 -2.81
N PRO A 7 -23.62 -2.94 -3.24
CA PRO A 7 -23.75 -2.51 -4.63
C PRO A 7 -22.74 -1.40 -4.95
N LEU A 8 -22.28 -1.32 -6.21
CA LEU A 8 -21.19 -0.42 -6.60
C LEU A 8 -21.49 1.07 -6.33
N ASP A 9 -22.76 1.44 -6.28
CA ASP A 9 -23.23 2.79 -5.98
C ASP A 9 -23.23 3.12 -4.47
N ALA A 10 -22.99 2.13 -3.60
CA ALA A 10 -22.75 2.36 -2.18
C ALA A 10 -21.39 3.03 -1.92
N TYR A 11 -20.46 2.94 -2.87
CA TYR A 11 -19.12 3.49 -2.75
C TYR A 11 -19.07 4.96 -3.23
N GLY A 12 -18.94 5.88 -2.28
CA GLY A 12 -18.80 7.31 -2.56
C GLY A 12 -17.38 7.71 -2.98
N ALA A 13 -17.18 9.00 -3.24
CA ALA A 13 -15.88 9.56 -3.64
C ALA A 13 -14.76 9.30 -2.60
N SER A 14 -15.11 9.23 -1.31
CA SER A 14 -14.18 8.97 -0.21
C SER A 14 -13.54 7.58 -0.26
N THR A 15 -14.08 6.65 -1.05
CA THR A 15 -13.47 5.32 -1.26
C THR A 15 -12.03 5.44 -1.75
N THR A 16 -11.73 6.45 -2.57
CA THR A 16 -10.36 6.73 -3.05
C THR A 16 -9.38 7.15 -1.95
N LEU A 17 -9.88 7.56 -0.78
CA LEU A 17 -9.10 7.91 0.40
C LEU A 17 -9.07 6.77 1.45
N GLY A 18 -9.67 5.62 1.15
CA GLY A 18 -9.66 4.46 2.06
C GLY A 18 -10.73 4.51 3.15
N SER A 19 -11.91 5.08 2.87
CA SER A 19 -13.02 5.13 3.85
C SER A 19 -13.71 3.78 4.13
N ILE A 20 -13.21 2.68 3.54
CA ILE A 20 -13.76 1.33 3.66
C ILE A 20 -12.78 0.50 4.49
N GLY A 21 -13.28 -0.14 5.53
CA GLY A 21 -12.48 -1.02 6.38
C GLY A 21 -12.23 -2.36 5.72
N GLU A 22 -10.99 -2.83 5.79
CA GLU A 22 -10.55 -4.13 5.27
C GLU A 22 -9.70 -4.86 6.31
N THR A 23 -9.72 -6.18 6.30
CA THR A 23 -8.81 -6.97 7.14
C THR A 23 -7.39 -6.93 6.58
N PRO A 24 -6.35 -7.13 7.42
CA PRO A 24 -4.98 -7.25 6.93
C PRO A 24 -4.80 -8.33 5.88
N LEU A 25 -5.56 -9.44 5.98
CA LEU A 25 -5.52 -10.51 4.98
C LEU A 25 -6.06 -10.05 3.63
N GLN A 26 -7.15 -9.27 3.61
CA GLN A 26 -7.69 -8.70 2.37
C GLN A 26 -6.72 -7.68 1.75
N MET A 27 -6.08 -6.84 2.57
CA MET A 27 -5.07 -5.88 2.10
C MET A 27 -3.85 -6.59 1.49
N ALA A 28 -3.33 -7.63 2.16
CA ALA A 28 -2.24 -8.45 1.64
C ALA A 28 -2.63 -9.19 0.34
N THR A 29 -3.89 -9.63 0.25
CA THR A 29 -4.44 -10.24 -0.98
C THR A 29 -4.52 -9.23 -2.13
N GLY A 30 -4.96 -8.01 -1.87
CA GLY A 30 -4.97 -6.95 -2.89
C GLY A 30 -3.56 -6.61 -3.38
N ALA A 31 -2.59 -6.53 -2.48
CA ALA A 31 -1.19 -6.33 -2.85
C ALA A 31 -0.62 -7.52 -3.64
N SER A 32 -0.99 -8.76 -3.29
CA SER A 32 -0.53 -9.94 -4.02
C SER A 32 -1.10 -10.04 -5.44
N VAL A 33 -2.26 -9.44 -5.72
CA VAL A 33 -2.79 -9.31 -7.09
C VAL A 33 -1.83 -8.49 -7.93
N LEU A 34 -1.35 -7.34 -7.44
CA LEU A 34 -0.36 -6.52 -8.17
C LEU A 34 0.94 -7.31 -8.36
N ALA A 35 1.46 -7.86 -7.26
CA ALA A 35 2.66 -8.70 -7.27
C ALA A 35 2.56 -9.97 -8.13
N ASN A 36 1.36 -10.36 -8.55
CA ASN A 36 1.13 -11.54 -9.38
C ASN A 36 0.57 -11.15 -10.76
N GLY A 37 1.00 -9.98 -11.29
CA GLY A 37 0.67 -9.51 -12.63
C GLY A 37 -0.84 -9.33 -12.86
N GLY A 38 -1.57 -8.97 -11.81
CA GLY A 38 -3.02 -8.75 -11.84
C GLY A 38 -3.87 -10.01 -11.61
N SER A 39 -3.25 -11.15 -11.29
CA SER A 39 -3.95 -12.41 -11.06
C SER A 39 -4.25 -12.64 -9.57
N LEU A 40 -5.53 -12.74 -9.23
CA LEU A 40 -6.00 -13.12 -7.91
C LEU A 40 -5.91 -14.63 -7.75
N ARG A 41 -5.30 -15.07 -6.65
CA ARG A 41 -5.21 -16.48 -6.26
C ARG A 41 -5.96 -16.74 -4.95
N GLN A 42 -6.45 -17.96 -4.82
CA GLN A 42 -7.05 -18.40 -3.57
C GLN A 42 -5.97 -18.54 -2.47
N ILE A 43 -6.28 -18.05 -1.27
CA ILE A 43 -5.41 -18.19 -0.11
C ILE A 43 -5.63 -19.58 0.50
N HIS A 44 -4.55 -20.26 0.83
CA HIS A 44 -4.58 -21.56 1.51
C HIS A 44 -3.86 -21.47 2.85
N SER A 45 -4.58 -21.66 3.96
CA SER A 45 -3.99 -21.81 5.29
C SER A 45 -3.55 -23.25 5.58
N VAL A 46 -4.17 -24.23 4.91
CA VAL A 46 -3.82 -25.64 4.97
C VAL A 46 -3.29 -26.06 3.61
N LEU A 47 -2.05 -26.58 3.56
CA LEU A 47 -1.41 -27.00 2.32
C LEU A 47 -1.64 -28.49 2.00
N SER A 48 -1.67 -29.35 3.03
CA SER A 48 -1.95 -30.78 2.85
C SER A 48 -2.47 -31.42 4.12
N ILE A 49 -3.37 -32.39 3.98
CA ILE A 49 -3.83 -33.27 5.05
C ILE A 49 -3.55 -34.71 4.60
N LYS A 50 -2.93 -35.50 5.47
CA LYS A 50 -2.65 -36.93 5.24
C LYS A 50 -3.25 -37.77 6.36
N SER A 51 -3.67 -38.98 6.03
CA SER A 51 -4.06 -40.00 7.01
C SER A 51 -2.84 -40.58 7.72
N PRO A 52 -3.02 -41.31 8.84
CA PRO A 52 -1.91 -41.95 9.58
C PRO A 52 -1.07 -42.93 8.76
N ASP A 53 -1.66 -43.58 7.76
CA ASP A 53 -1.00 -44.47 6.81
C ASP A 53 -0.28 -43.73 5.66
N GLY A 54 -0.35 -42.39 5.65
CA GLY A 54 0.34 -41.53 4.69
C GLY A 54 -0.45 -41.18 3.43
N ALA A 55 -1.69 -41.68 3.26
CA ALA A 55 -2.51 -41.34 2.10
C ALA A 55 -2.92 -39.86 2.11
N SER A 56 -2.91 -39.22 0.93
CA SER A 56 -3.28 -37.80 0.79
C SER A 56 -4.79 -37.63 0.84
N ILE A 57 -5.30 -36.99 1.89
CA ILE A 57 -6.72 -36.65 2.05
C ILE A 57 -7.04 -35.34 1.32
N TYR A 58 -6.14 -34.36 1.43
CA TYR A 58 -6.27 -33.05 0.81
C TYR A 58 -4.89 -32.50 0.46
N LYS A 59 -4.81 -31.80 -0.66
CA LYS A 59 -3.65 -31.02 -1.06
C LYS A 59 -4.16 -29.76 -1.75
N ALA A 60 -3.70 -28.60 -1.30
CA ALA A 60 -4.02 -27.34 -1.95
C ALA A 60 -3.43 -27.32 -3.36
N ASP A 61 -4.24 -26.95 -4.36
CA ASP A 61 -3.76 -26.60 -5.69
C ASP A 61 -3.59 -25.07 -5.75
N PRO A 62 -2.35 -24.55 -5.87
CA PRO A 62 -2.10 -23.11 -5.90
C PRO A 62 -2.71 -22.38 -7.11
N ASN A 63 -3.17 -23.11 -8.13
CA ASN A 63 -3.86 -22.55 -9.29
C ASN A 63 -5.39 -22.64 -9.19
N GLN A 64 -5.92 -23.32 -8.17
CA GLN A 64 -7.35 -23.44 -7.99
C GLN A 64 -7.98 -22.06 -7.75
N GLY A 65 -8.99 -21.74 -8.56
CA GLY A 65 -9.72 -20.49 -8.43
C GLY A 65 -8.93 -19.24 -8.86
N ALA A 66 -7.79 -19.39 -9.52
CA ALA A 66 -7.01 -18.27 -10.05
C ALA A 66 -7.84 -17.48 -11.09
N LYS A 67 -7.85 -16.15 -10.98
CA LYS A 67 -8.62 -15.24 -11.85
C LYS A 67 -7.80 -14.02 -12.20
N GLN A 68 -7.72 -13.69 -13.50
CA GLN A 68 -7.18 -12.40 -13.93
C GLN A 68 -8.19 -11.30 -13.59
N VAL A 69 -7.88 -10.45 -12.62
CA VAL A 69 -8.81 -9.40 -12.12
C VAL A 69 -8.32 -8.00 -12.43
N VAL A 70 -7.03 -7.82 -12.68
CA VAL A 70 -6.41 -6.56 -13.16
C VAL A 70 -5.66 -6.87 -14.45
N ASP A 71 -5.68 -5.97 -15.44
CA ASP A 71 -4.86 -6.12 -16.65
C ASP A 71 -3.37 -6.19 -16.27
N PRO A 72 -2.59 -7.18 -16.76
CA PRO A 72 -1.17 -7.28 -16.44
C PRO A 72 -0.37 -6.01 -16.70
N ARG A 73 -0.75 -5.24 -17.73
CA ARG A 73 -0.12 -3.95 -18.07
C ARG A 73 -0.38 -2.89 -17.01
N VAL A 74 -1.59 -2.88 -16.44
CA VAL A 74 -1.95 -1.98 -15.33
C VAL A 74 -1.22 -2.38 -14.07
N ALA A 75 -1.18 -3.67 -13.73
CA ALA A 75 -0.43 -4.17 -12.58
C ALA A 75 1.05 -3.77 -12.69
N PHE A 76 1.67 -4.02 -13.84
CA PHE A 76 3.07 -3.65 -14.08
C PHE A 76 3.33 -2.15 -13.92
N ILE A 77 2.47 -1.28 -14.48
CA ILE A 77 2.60 0.18 -14.29
C ILE A 77 2.51 0.54 -12.80
N MET A 78 1.56 -0.04 -12.07
CA MET A 78 1.43 0.17 -10.63
C MET A 78 2.69 -0.28 -9.88
N ASP A 79 3.29 -1.41 -10.26
CA ASP A 79 4.52 -1.91 -9.66
C ASP A 79 5.69 -0.94 -9.88
N GLN A 80 5.83 -0.34 -11.08
CA GLN A 80 6.85 0.68 -11.34
C GLN A 80 6.63 1.93 -10.48
N ILE A 81 5.36 2.38 -10.35
CA ILE A 81 5.01 3.55 -9.54
C ILE A 81 5.33 3.29 -8.06
N MET A 82 4.93 2.13 -7.53
CA MET A 82 5.04 1.79 -6.11
C MET A 82 6.47 1.43 -5.68
N SER A 83 7.33 1.04 -6.63
CA SER A 83 8.73 0.67 -6.36
C SER A 83 9.74 1.79 -6.57
N ASP A 84 9.44 2.84 -7.34
CA ASP A 84 10.33 4.01 -7.45
C ASP A 84 10.30 4.84 -6.17
N ASP A 85 11.37 4.74 -5.38
CA ASP A 85 11.60 5.53 -4.17
C ASP A 85 11.50 7.05 -4.41
N SER A 86 11.88 7.51 -5.60
CA SER A 86 11.79 8.92 -5.97
C SER A 86 10.35 9.46 -5.91
N ASN A 87 9.35 8.61 -6.17
CA ASN A 87 7.95 9.03 -6.20
C ASN A 87 7.43 9.46 -4.82
N ARG A 88 8.12 9.09 -3.74
CA ARG A 88 7.71 9.33 -2.36
C ARG A 88 8.76 10.09 -1.53
N ALA A 89 9.94 10.33 -2.09
CA ALA A 89 11.06 10.97 -1.41
C ALA A 89 10.76 12.40 -0.94
N MET A 90 9.85 13.14 -1.57
CA MET A 90 9.45 14.48 -1.13
C MET A 90 8.87 14.47 0.30
N ILE A 91 8.18 13.40 0.68
CA ILE A 91 7.51 13.29 2.00
C ILE A 91 8.36 12.48 2.97
N PHE A 92 8.94 11.36 2.52
CA PHE A 92 9.61 10.40 3.42
C PHE A 92 11.14 10.42 3.34
N GLY A 93 11.72 11.19 2.41
CA GLY A 93 13.13 11.09 2.05
C GLY A 93 13.44 9.82 1.24
N HIS A 94 14.65 9.77 0.71
CA HIS A 94 15.16 8.60 0.00
C HIS A 94 15.61 7.50 0.96
N GLY A 95 15.47 6.24 0.55
CA GLY A 95 15.94 5.09 1.34
C GLY A 95 15.24 4.95 2.69
N SER A 96 14.00 5.43 2.77
CA SER A 96 13.18 5.34 3.99
C SER A 96 12.79 3.89 4.30
N ASN A 97 12.08 3.68 5.41
CA ASN A 97 11.50 2.38 5.80
C ASN A 97 10.52 1.79 4.76
N LEU A 98 10.20 2.52 3.69
CA LEU A 98 9.37 2.03 2.59
C LEU A 98 10.19 1.33 1.48
N THR A 99 11.51 1.29 1.63
CA THR A 99 12.45 0.63 0.72
C THR A 99 13.12 -0.58 1.39
N LEU A 100 13.81 -1.40 0.59
CA LEU A 100 14.71 -2.45 1.07
C LEU A 100 16.09 -2.21 0.44
N PRO A 101 17.19 -2.44 1.18
CA PRO A 101 18.53 -2.06 0.71
C PRO A 101 19.09 -2.96 -0.41
N ASP A 102 18.64 -4.20 -0.49
CA ASP A 102 19.20 -5.24 -1.37
C ASP A 102 18.25 -5.68 -2.50
N ARG A 103 17.05 -5.09 -2.56
CA ARG A 103 16.02 -5.50 -3.53
C ARG A 103 14.99 -4.43 -3.84
N LYS A 104 14.32 -4.59 -4.97
CA LYS A 104 13.14 -3.80 -5.31
C LYS A 104 11.94 -4.22 -4.46
N VAL A 105 11.14 -3.23 -4.07
CA VAL A 105 9.93 -3.44 -3.27
C VAL A 105 8.88 -2.40 -3.63
N GLY A 106 7.65 -2.84 -3.86
CA GLY A 106 6.49 -1.95 -3.97
C GLY A 106 5.91 -1.72 -2.58
N SER A 107 5.61 -0.49 -2.20
CA SER A 107 4.99 -0.26 -0.88
C SER A 107 4.17 1.03 -0.81
N LYS A 108 3.19 1.05 0.09
CA LYS A 108 2.31 2.19 0.33
C LYS A 108 1.91 2.27 1.80
N THR A 109 1.93 3.49 2.33
CA THR A 109 1.40 3.85 3.64
C THR A 109 -0.09 4.23 3.57
N GLY A 110 -0.83 4.05 4.66
CA GLY A 110 -2.18 4.58 4.83
C GLY A 110 -2.39 5.05 6.26
N THR A 111 -2.82 6.30 6.44
CA THR A 111 -3.19 6.85 7.75
C THR A 111 -4.63 7.34 7.64
N THR A 112 -5.52 6.86 8.50
CA THR A 112 -6.91 7.35 8.50
C THR A 112 -7.02 8.69 9.23
N ASP A 113 -8.14 9.37 9.02
CA ASP A 113 -8.50 10.55 9.80
C ASP A 113 -8.45 10.27 11.31
N ASP A 114 -8.15 11.31 12.08
CA ASP A 114 -7.95 11.28 13.54
C ASP A 114 -6.93 10.24 14.04
N TYR A 115 -6.02 9.75 13.17
CA TYR A 115 -4.96 8.82 13.55
C TYR A 115 -5.48 7.54 14.22
N ARG A 116 -6.60 7.01 13.71
CA ARG A 116 -7.20 5.77 14.23
C ARG A 116 -6.46 4.52 13.75
N ASP A 117 -6.01 4.55 12.50
CA ASP A 117 -5.37 3.43 11.84
C ASP A 117 -4.08 3.89 11.12
N GLY A 118 -3.02 3.10 11.30
CA GLY A 118 -1.78 3.20 10.55
C GLY A 118 -1.48 1.91 9.80
N TRP A 119 -1.34 2.00 8.49
CA TRP A 119 -1.12 0.89 7.57
C TRP A 119 0.19 1.03 6.81
N THR A 120 0.93 -0.08 6.69
CA THR A 120 1.95 -0.24 5.64
C THR A 120 1.69 -1.54 4.92
N VAL A 121 1.53 -1.45 3.61
CA VAL A 121 1.28 -2.58 2.72
C VAL A 121 2.36 -2.57 1.64
N GLY A 122 2.93 -3.73 1.34
CA GLY A 122 3.94 -3.81 0.31
C GLY A 122 4.25 -5.22 -0.12
N PHE A 123 5.04 -5.33 -1.18
CA PHE A 123 5.31 -6.60 -1.83
C PHE A 123 6.64 -6.62 -2.60
N THR A 124 7.18 -7.83 -2.72
CA THR A 124 8.16 -8.26 -3.73
C THR A 124 7.47 -9.25 -4.68
N PRO A 125 8.14 -9.78 -5.71
CA PRO A 125 7.55 -10.86 -6.53
C PRO A 125 7.21 -12.14 -5.77
N TRP A 126 7.73 -12.30 -4.55
CA TRP A 126 7.64 -13.55 -3.77
C TRP A 126 6.77 -13.41 -2.52
N LEU A 127 6.63 -12.20 -1.99
CA LEU A 127 5.98 -11.96 -0.71
C LEU A 127 5.15 -10.67 -0.75
N ALA A 128 3.90 -10.74 -0.32
CA ALA A 128 3.03 -9.59 -0.08
C ALA A 128 2.60 -9.55 1.39
N THR A 129 2.67 -8.38 2.01
CA THR A 129 2.39 -8.19 3.44
C THR A 129 1.57 -6.93 3.69
N ALA A 130 0.79 -6.96 4.76
CA ALA A 130 0.03 -5.81 5.26
C ALA A 130 0.17 -5.75 6.79
N PHE A 131 0.62 -4.60 7.28
CA PHE A 131 0.79 -4.30 8.69
C PHE A 131 -0.18 -3.20 9.09
N TRP A 132 -0.97 -3.46 10.14
CA TRP A 132 -1.92 -2.52 10.71
C TRP A 132 -1.58 -2.26 12.18
N PHE A 133 -1.70 -1.00 12.57
CA PHE A 133 -1.58 -0.53 13.93
C PHE A 133 -2.75 0.40 14.23
N GLY A 134 -3.41 0.17 15.37
CA GLY A 134 -4.56 0.93 15.81
C GLY A 134 -5.09 0.37 17.13
N ASN A 135 -6.03 1.09 17.73
CA ASN A 135 -6.73 0.59 18.92
C ASN A 135 -7.88 -0.33 18.48
N PRO A 136 -8.02 -1.55 19.03
CA PRO A 136 -9.10 -2.47 18.66
C PRO A 136 -10.52 -1.93 18.92
N ASP A 137 -10.65 -0.95 19.81
CA ASP A 137 -11.91 -0.26 20.11
C ASP A 137 -12.16 0.97 19.22
N TYR A 138 -11.32 1.15 18.19
CA TYR A 138 -11.34 2.26 17.23
C TYR A 138 -11.03 3.64 17.84
N SER A 139 -10.60 3.73 19.11
CA SER A 139 -10.22 5.01 19.70
C SER A 139 -8.99 5.62 18.99
N PRO A 140 -8.88 6.96 18.87
CA PRO A 140 -7.73 7.61 18.27
C PRO A 140 -6.40 7.26 18.95
N MET A 141 -5.34 7.07 18.16
CA MET A 141 -3.97 7.09 18.66
C MET A 141 -3.49 8.55 18.83
N PRO A 142 -2.34 8.79 19.51
CA PRO A 142 -1.72 10.12 19.53
C PRO A 142 -1.48 10.68 18.12
N ARG A 143 -1.74 11.98 17.94
CA ARG A 143 -1.75 12.69 16.63
C ARG A 143 -0.42 12.73 15.87
N ASN A 144 0.66 12.22 16.43
CA ASN A 144 1.97 12.13 15.80
C ASN A 144 2.30 10.71 15.32
N LEU A 145 1.38 9.75 15.47
CA LEU A 145 1.56 8.35 15.11
C LEU A 145 0.94 8.06 13.74
N GLU A 146 1.56 8.62 12.70
CA GLU A 146 1.25 8.25 11.32
C GLU A 146 1.81 6.87 10.97
N ALA A 147 1.29 6.25 9.91
CA ALA A 147 1.75 4.94 9.45
C ALA A 147 3.27 4.87 9.18
N SER A 148 3.87 5.96 8.69
CA SER A 148 5.32 6.06 8.47
C SER A 148 6.14 5.93 9.77
N ILE A 149 5.54 6.25 10.91
CA ILE A 149 6.16 6.22 12.23
C ILE A 149 5.92 4.89 12.95
N ILE A 150 4.73 4.30 12.82
CA ILE A 150 4.35 3.10 13.60
C ILE A 150 4.35 1.81 12.79
N ALA A 151 3.87 1.83 11.54
CA ALA A 151 3.67 0.62 10.74
C ALA A 151 4.87 0.35 9.83
N ALA A 152 5.40 1.40 9.18
CA ALA A 152 6.50 1.27 8.22
C ALA A 152 7.80 0.70 8.82
N PRO A 153 8.26 1.09 10.02
CA PRO A 153 9.49 0.53 10.58
C PRO A 153 9.37 -0.99 10.84
N VAL A 154 8.25 -1.43 11.42
CA VAL A 154 8.03 -2.86 11.71
C VAL A 154 7.86 -3.66 10.42
N TRP A 155 7.14 -3.11 9.44
CA TRP A 155 7.04 -3.70 8.11
C TRP A 155 8.42 -3.83 7.44
N HIS A 156 9.27 -2.80 7.53
CA HIS A 156 10.62 -2.80 6.96
C HIS A 156 11.48 -3.91 7.54
N GLU A 157 11.56 -4.00 8.88
CA GLU A 157 12.34 -5.02 9.57
C GLU A 157 11.84 -6.44 9.22
N TYR A 158 10.52 -6.65 9.21
CA TYR A 158 9.95 -7.93 8.82
C TYR A 158 10.28 -8.28 7.38
N MET A 159 10.06 -7.36 6.43
CA MET A 159 10.31 -7.62 5.01
C MET A 159 11.80 -7.88 4.76
N GLN A 160 12.70 -7.11 5.37
CA GLN A 160 14.14 -7.36 5.25
C GLN A 160 14.51 -8.75 5.79
N TRP A 161 14.03 -9.12 6.97
CA TRP A 161 14.29 -10.44 7.54
C TRP A 161 13.69 -11.57 6.68
N ALA A 162 12.40 -11.44 6.31
CA ALA A 162 11.67 -12.48 5.59
C ALA A 162 12.27 -12.70 4.20
N THR A 163 12.52 -11.62 3.46
CA THR A 163 12.97 -11.71 2.07
C THR A 163 14.46 -12.07 1.97
N SER A 164 15.34 -11.52 2.82
CA SER A 164 16.79 -11.79 2.76
C SER A 164 17.19 -13.06 3.52
N THR A 165 16.64 -13.32 4.71
CA THR A 165 17.09 -14.41 5.59
C THR A 165 16.23 -15.67 5.46
N TYR A 166 14.90 -15.52 5.52
CA TYR A 166 14.00 -16.67 5.54
C TYR A 166 13.78 -17.28 4.15
N MET A 167 13.37 -16.45 3.19
CA MET A 167 13.06 -16.86 1.82
C MET A 167 14.28 -16.86 0.91
N GLN A 168 15.30 -16.06 1.25
CA GLN A 168 16.51 -15.86 0.44
C GLN A 168 16.15 -15.48 -1.01
N GLU A 169 15.18 -14.58 -1.19
CA GLU A 169 14.74 -14.21 -2.53
C GLU A 169 15.91 -13.55 -3.29
N PRO A 170 15.98 -13.74 -4.61
CA PRO A 170 16.99 -13.08 -5.42
C PRO A 170 16.77 -11.56 -5.39
N GLY A 171 17.74 -10.79 -4.92
CA GLY A 171 17.57 -9.34 -4.69
C GLY A 171 17.20 -8.53 -5.95
N ASN A 172 17.56 -9.02 -7.15
CA ASN A 172 17.26 -8.33 -8.41
C ASN A 172 16.00 -8.84 -9.12
N ASP A 173 15.22 -9.73 -8.50
CA ASP A 173 14.01 -10.22 -9.12
C ASP A 173 12.93 -9.14 -9.14
N TRP A 174 12.35 -8.92 -10.31
CA TRP A 174 11.26 -7.97 -10.50
C TRP A 174 10.39 -8.40 -11.69
N PHE A 175 9.18 -7.87 -11.75
CA PHE A 175 8.21 -8.25 -12.77
C PHE A 175 8.75 -7.98 -14.18
N ALA A 176 8.56 -8.95 -15.07
CA ALA A 176 8.82 -8.78 -16.48
C ALA A 176 7.75 -7.87 -17.09
N GLU A 177 8.17 -7.00 -18.02
CA GLU A 177 7.26 -6.12 -18.73
C GLU A 177 6.29 -6.94 -19.60
N PRO A 178 4.96 -6.76 -19.44
CA PRO A 178 3.99 -7.42 -20.31
C PRO A 178 3.96 -6.77 -21.69
N ALA A 179 3.65 -7.56 -22.72
CA ALA A 179 3.54 -7.05 -24.08
C ALA A 179 2.44 -5.97 -24.24
N GLY A 180 2.65 -5.04 -25.16
CA GLY A 180 1.66 -4.04 -25.54
C GLY A 180 1.60 -2.82 -24.62
N LEU A 181 2.72 -2.47 -23.97
CA LEU A 181 2.95 -1.17 -23.34
C LEU A 181 3.71 -0.24 -24.30
N ASP A 182 3.35 1.03 -24.26
CA ASP A 182 4.10 2.11 -24.89
C ASP A 182 5.09 2.71 -23.87
N HIS A 183 6.23 3.22 -24.36
CA HIS A 183 7.23 3.87 -23.50
C HIS A 183 7.63 5.25 -24.02
N TYR A 184 7.70 6.22 -23.12
CA TYR A 184 8.16 7.56 -23.43
C TYR A 184 9.09 8.07 -22.35
N ASN A 185 10.12 8.82 -22.78
CA ASN A 185 10.93 9.60 -21.85
C ASN A 185 10.18 10.87 -21.48
N VAL A 186 9.78 10.97 -20.22
CA VAL A 186 9.16 12.17 -19.64
C VAL A 186 10.13 12.74 -18.62
N ASN A 187 10.62 13.95 -18.87
CA ASN A 187 11.61 14.63 -18.01
C ASN A 187 12.86 13.77 -17.71
N GLY A 188 13.33 13.02 -18.71
CA GLY A 188 14.52 12.17 -18.58
C GLY A 188 14.31 10.83 -17.86
N LYS A 189 13.07 10.49 -17.48
CA LYS A 189 12.71 9.17 -16.94
C LYS A 189 11.86 8.40 -17.95
N LEU A 190 12.16 7.12 -18.11
CA LEU A 190 11.30 6.20 -18.87
C LEU A 190 9.99 6.01 -18.12
N GLN A 191 8.87 6.14 -18.83
CA GLN A 191 7.52 5.96 -18.30
C GLN A 191 6.73 5.01 -19.21
N TRP A 192 5.82 4.25 -18.60
CA TRP A 192 5.00 3.24 -19.24
C TRP A 192 3.56 3.75 -19.41
N PHE A 193 2.97 3.50 -20.58
CA PHE A 193 1.62 3.90 -20.89
C PHE A 193 0.85 2.72 -21.49
N LEU A 194 -0.45 2.67 -21.20
CA LEU A 194 -1.34 1.82 -21.97
C LEU A 194 -1.44 2.37 -23.41
N PRO A 195 -1.72 1.51 -24.41
CA PRO A 195 -1.91 1.96 -25.77
C PRO A 195 -2.96 3.08 -25.85
N GLY A 196 -2.58 4.21 -26.46
CA GLY A 196 -3.45 5.38 -26.62
C GLY A 196 -3.60 6.25 -25.37
N THR A 197 -2.83 6.02 -24.30
CA THR A 197 -2.78 6.90 -23.12
C THR A 197 -1.47 7.66 -22.99
N ASN A 198 -0.61 7.56 -24.00
CA ASN A 198 0.70 8.23 -24.00
C ASN A 198 0.58 9.75 -24.25
N PRO A 199 1.61 10.55 -23.90
CA PRO A 199 1.56 12.01 -24.00
C PRO A 199 1.40 12.55 -25.44
N SER A 200 1.65 11.73 -26.45
CA SER A 200 1.43 12.08 -27.86
C SER A 200 0.00 11.82 -28.33
N THR A 201 -0.83 11.18 -27.50
CA THR A 201 -2.25 10.94 -27.80
C THR A 201 -3.09 12.10 -27.28
N PRO A 202 -3.97 12.71 -28.10
CA PRO A 202 -4.89 13.74 -27.63
C PRO A 202 -5.74 13.24 -26.46
N ALA A 203 -5.84 14.02 -25.39
CA ALA A 203 -6.69 13.67 -24.27
C ALA A 203 -8.16 13.55 -24.74
N PRO A 204 -8.91 12.54 -24.30
CA PRO A 204 -10.34 12.46 -24.58
C PRO A 204 -11.06 13.69 -24.00
N PRO A 205 -12.15 14.16 -24.64
CA PRO A 205 -12.93 15.25 -24.10
C PRO A 205 -13.45 14.89 -22.70
N LEU A 206 -13.42 15.86 -21.79
CA LEU A 206 -13.94 15.67 -20.43
C LEU A 206 -15.43 15.32 -20.46
N PRO A 207 -15.92 14.52 -19.49
CA PRO A 207 -17.35 14.28 -19.33
C PRO A 207 -18.13 15.60 -19.18
N PRO A 208 -19.38 15.68 -19.67
CA PRO A 208 -20.23 16.85 -19.49
C PRO A 208 -20.31 17.27 -18.01
N GLY A 209 -20.02 18.53 -17.70
CA GLY A 209 -20.06 19.08 -16.33
C GLY A 209 -18.73 19.09 -15.58
N VAL A 210 -17.65 18.51 -16.13
CA VAL A 210 -16.30 18.62 -15.56
C VAL A 210 -15.60 19.85 -16.15
N THR A 211 -15.35 20.86 -15.33
CA THR A 211 -14.58 22.05 -15.73
C THR A 211 -13.12 21.92 -15.30
N THR A 212 -12.18 22.30 -16.16
CA THR A 212 -10.72 22.32 -15.88
C THR A 212 -10.29 23.43 -14.91
N SER A 213 -11.20 23.98 -14.11
CA SER A 213 -10.81 24.96 -13.10
C SER A 213 -9.83 24.29 -12.15
N ALA A 214 -8.59 24.81 -12.11
CA ALA A 214 -7.58 24.33 -11.19
C ALA A 214 -8.17 24.24 -9.78
N PRO A 215 -7.88 23.18 -9.00
CA PRO A 215 -8.29 23.11 -7.62
C PRO A 215 -7.86 24.39 -6.91
N LYS A 216 -8.79 25.02 -6.19
CA LYS A 216 -8.45 26.11 -5.27
C LYS A 216 -7.34 25.57 -4.36
N PRO A 217 -6.21 26.29 -4.18
CA PRO A 217 -5.17 25.86 -3.25
C PRO A 217 -5.81 25.50 -1.91
N PRO A 218 -5.38 24.41 -1.25
CA PRO A 218 -5.86 24.12 0.09
C PRO A 218 -5.69 25.38 0.96
N PRO A 219 -6.66 25.69 1.84
CA PRO A 219 -6.50 26.78 2.78
C PRO A 219 -5.16 26.61 3.52
N ALA A 220 -4.45 27.73 3.72
CA ALA A 220 -3.19 27.70 4.46
C ALA A 220 -3.38 26.94 5.78
N PRO A 221 -2.38 26.15 6.22
CA PRO A 221 -2.44 25.49 7.52
C PRO A 221 -2.85 26.51 8.58
N ALA A 222 -3.80 26.15 9.44
CA ALA A 222 -4.12 26.99 10.58
C ALA A 222 -2.82 27.27 11.35
N PRO A 223 -2.57 28.53 11.77
CA PRO A 223 -1.37 28.84 12.55
C PRO A 223 -1.31 27.90 13.76
N ALA A 224 -0.11 27.38 14.02
CA ALA A 224 0.12 26.54 15.19
C ALA A 224 -0.45 27.27 16.43
N PRO A 225 -1.17 26.57 17.34
CA PRO A 225 -1.62 27.19 18.57
C PRO A 225 -0.40 27.77 19.29
N THR A 226 -0.47 29.06 19.61
CA THR A 226 0.53 29.73 20.44
C THR A 226 0.76 28.90 21.69
N PRO A 227 2.02 28.61 22.07
CA PRO A 227 2.31 27.93 23.32
C PRO A 227 1.62 28.67 24.45
N GLN A 228 0.70 28.01 25.16
CA GLN A 228 0.23 28.56 26.42
C GLN A 228 1.44 28.64 27.37
N PRO A 229 1.63 29.74 28.10
CA PRO A 229 2.63 29.79 29.16
C PRO A 229 2.35 28.64 30.13
N GLY A 230 3.32 27.74 30.28
CA GLY A 230 3.19 26.59 31.17
C GLY A 230 2.86 27.05 32.59
N ASP A 231 1.84 26.43 33.18
CA ASP A 231 1.60 26.54 34.61
C ASP A 231 2.85 26.11 35.36
N GLY A 232 3.44 27.06 36.08
CA GLY A 232 4.66 26.87 36.85
C GLY A 232 4.45 25.79 37.90
N GLY A 233 5.09 24.64 37.70
CA GLY A 233 5.30 23.65 38.74
C GLY A 233 6.10 24.27 39.88
N GLY A 234 5.41 24.56 40.99
CA GLY A 234 6.04 25.01 42.23
C GLY A 234 7.00 23.96 42.80
N PRO A 235 8.09 24.37 43.47
CA PRO A 235 9.11 23.46 43.97
C PRO A 235 8.59 22.56 45.10
N PRO A 236 9.12 21.33 45.24
CA PRO A 236 8.68 20.40 46.26
C PRO A 236 9.05 20.88 47.67
N ASN A 237 8.04 20.98 48.53
CA ASN A 237 8.17 21.26 49.95
C ASN A 237 8.95 20.12 50.63
N LYS A 238 10.17 20.40 51.09
CA LYS A 238 10.83 19.64 52.16
C LYS A 238 10.31 20.17 53.50
N LYS A 239 9.77 19.28 54.34
CA LYS A 239 9.63 19.50 55.78
C LYS A 239 9.82 18.18 56.55
N PRO A 240 10.22 18.28 57.83
CA PRO A 240 11.32 17.52 58.44
C PRO A 240 11.01 16.07 58.78
#